data_AF-A0A356TSJ0-F1
#
_entry.id   AF-A0A356TSJ0-F1
#
_cell.length_a   1.000
_cell.length_b   1.000
_cell.length_c   1.000
_cell.angle_alpha   90.00
_cell.angle_beta   90.00
_cell.angle_gamma   90.00
#
_symmetry.space_group_name_H-M   'P 1'
#
loop_
_entity.id
_entity.type
_entity.pdbx_description
1 polymer ?
#
loop_
_entity_poly.entity_id
_entity_poly.type
_entity_poly.pdbx_seq_one_letter_code
_entity_poly.pdbx_strand_id
1 'polypeptide(L)'
;MLSIEGAEDISVDQITGQPTASVTVDQSRVARYGVAGREVLDFVEAIGGIRVGEVYEGQRVFPLVVRLPERFREDPDAIASVRIPSSEGASVPLSSLADVDTADSASTINREWGRRLIRVQCNLGDRDPASFVAEAQE
;
A
#
# COMPACT_ATOMS: atom_id res chain seq x y z
N MET A 1 17.90 -4.80 26.11
CA MET A 1 16.63 -4.26 26.62
C MET A 1 15.81 -5.28 27.38
N LEU A 2 15.39 -6.42 26.79
CA LEU A 2 14.56 -7.43 27.50
C LEU A 2 15.21 -8.02 28.76
N SER A 3 16.53 -7.95 28.87
CA SER A 3 17.33 -8.44 30.01
C SER A 3 17.74 -7.35 31.01
N ILE A 4 17.36 -6.09 30.77
CA ILE A 4 17.75 -4.94 31.61
C ILE A 4 16.66 -4.74 32.67
N GLU A 5 17.06 -4.71 33.93
CA GLU A 5 16.13 -4.58 35.05
C GLU A 5 15.36 -3.25 34.97
N GLY A 6 14.06 -3.23 35.28
CA GLY A 6 13.24 -2.02 35.24
C GLY A 6 12.76 -1.55 33.86
N ALA A 7 13.05 -2.30 32.78
CA ALA A 7 12.35 -2.10 31.49
C ALA A 7 10.94 -2.70 31.55
N GLU A 8 9.92 -1.87 31.34
CA GLU A 8 8.51 -2.27 31.29
C GLU A 8 7.91 -1.94 29.91
N ASP A 9 6.83 -2.62 29.53
CA ASP A 9 6.07 -2.38 28.29
C ASP A 9 6.91 -2.17 27.02
N ILE A 10 7.87 -3.07 26.76
CA ILE A 10 8.69 -2.97 25.55
C ILE A 10 7.81 -3.20 24.32
N SER A 11 7.80 -2.21 23.42
CA SER A 11 7.08 -2.24 22.16
C SER A 11 8.01 -1.86 21.01
N VAL A 12 7.84 -2.54 19.87
CA VAL A 12 8.60 -2.28 18.65
C VAL A 12 7.62 -1.85 17.58
N ASP A 13 7.96 -0.84 16.80
CA ASP A 13 7.17 -0.45 15.63
C ASP A 13 6.97 -1.67 14.72
N GLN A 14 5.72 -2.07 14.49
CA GLN A 14 5.42 -3.13 13.54
C GLN A 14 5.54 -2.57 12.12
N ILE A 15 6.58 -2.98 11.41
CA ILE A 15 6.91 -2.46 10.08
C ILE A 15 6.35 -3.33 8.96
N THR A 16 6.04 -4.61 9.21
CA THR A 16 5.57 -5.56 8.19
C THR A 16 4.23 -6.20 8.57
N GLY A 17 3.63 -6.90 7.60
CA GLY A 17 2.41 -7.69 7.81
C GLY A 17 1.14 -7.04 7.26
N GLN A 18 1.28 -6.05 6.36
CA GLN A 18 0.15 -5.55 5.58
C GLN A 18 0.08 -6.31 4.25
N PRO A 19 -0.89 -7.20 4.04
CA PRO A 19 -1.09 -7.84 2.75
C PRO A 19 -1.42 -6.76 1.73
N THR A 20 -0.67 -6.75 0.62
CA THR A 20 -0.80 -5.76 -0.45
C THR A 20 -0.85 -6.49 -1.78
N ALA A 21 -1.85 -6.16 -2.60
CA ALA A 21 -1.87 -6.56 -3.99
C ALA A 21 -1.03 -5.58 -4.82
N SER A 22 0.01 -6.08 -5.48
CA SER A 22 0.88 -5.33 -6.37
C SER A 22 0.54 -5.67 -7.82
N VAL A 23 0.37 -4.64 -8.65
CA VAL A 23 0.20 -4.79 -10.10
C VAL A 23 1.42 -4.23 -10.81
N THR A 24 2.19 -5.10 -11.46
CA THR A 24 3.41 -4.73 -12.17
C THR A 24 3.18 -4.81 -13.66
N VAL A 25 3.16 -3.65 -14.33
CA VAL A 25 2.93 -3.58 -15.79
C VAL A 25 4.13 -4.12 -16.55
N ASP A 26 3.91 -5.09 -17.43
CA ASP A 26 4.92 -5.63 -18.33
C ASP A 26 4.95 -4.80 -19.62
N GLN A 27 6.00 -3.99 -19.77
CA GLN A 27 6.16 -3.10 -20.92
C GLN A 27 6.18 -3.82 -22.27
N SER A 28 6.68 -5.06 -22.32
CA SER A 28 6.75 -5.84 -23.54
C SER A 28 5.36 -6.38 -23.92
N ARG A 29 4.57 -6.80 -22.94
CA ARG A 29 3.19 -7.24 -23.15
C ARG A 29 2.28 -6.10 -23.60
N VAL A 30 2.29 -4.96 -22.90
CA VAL A 30 1.44 -3.81 -23.28
C VAL A 30 1.77 -3.29 -24.68
N ALA A 31 3.06 -3.26 -25.07
CA ALA A 31 3.47 -2.90 -26.41
C ALA A 31 2.94 -3.86 -27.48
N ARG A 32 2.94 -5.17 -27.19
CA ARG A 32 2.41 -6.21 -28.11
C ARG A 32 0.91 -6.06 -28.37
N TYR A 33 0.16 -5.64 -27.37
CA TYR A 33 -1.29 -5.46 -27.49
C TYR A 33 -1.70 -4.03 -27.87
N GLY A 34 -0.74 -3.10 -28.06
CA GLY A 34 -1.03 -1.71 -28.38
C GLY A 34 -1.82 -0.99 -27.27
N VAL A 35 -1.55 -1.33 -26.00
CA VAL A 35 -2.17 -0.70 -24.83
C VAL A 35 -1.16 0.26 -24.19
N ALA A 36 -1.60 1.46 -23.81
CA ALA A 36 -0.71 2.35 -23.09
C ALA A 36 -0.56 1.90 -21.63
N GLY A 37 0.67 1.85 -21.11
CA GLY A 37 0.89 1.52 -19.69
C GLY A 37 0.14 2.45 -18.73
N ARG A 38 -0.11 3.70 -19.15
CA ARG A 38 -0.95 4.65 -18.42
C ARG A 38 -2.40 4.17 -18.28
N GLU A 39 -2.99 3.66 -19.36
CA GLU A 39 -4.36 3.14 -19.34
C GLU A 39 -4.47 1.97 -18.37
N VAL A 40 -3.47 1.07 -18.35
CA VAL A 40 -3.41 -0.03 -17.38
C VAL A 40 -3.44 0.50 -15.95
N LEU A 41 -2.62 1.51 -15.64
CA LEU A 41 -2.56 2.11 -14.30
C LEU A 41 -3.86 2.85 -13.93
N ASP A 42 -4.52 3.52 -14.87
CA ASP A 42 -5.79 4.19 -14.61
C ASP A 42 -6.89 3.15 -14.25
N PHE A 43 -6.91 1.98 -14.90
CA PHE A 43 -7.82 0.88 -14.52
C PHE A 43 -7.49 0.29 -13.13
N VAL A 44 -6.22 0.18 -12.78
CA VAL A 44 -5.78 -0.23 -11.44
C VAL A 44 -6.20 0.80 -10.39
N GLU A 45 -6.07 2.10 -10.68
CA GLU A 45 -6.52 3.18 -9.79
C GLU A 45 -8.04 3.13 -9.56
N ALA A 46 -8.80 2.80 -10.61
CA ALA A 46 -10.26 2.63 -10.51
C ALA A 46 -10.70 1.49 -9.58
N ILE A 47 -9.79 0.62 -9.13
CA ILE A 47 -10.06 -0.36 -8.06
C ILE A 47 -10.27 0.36 -6.72
N GLY A 48 -9.39 1.31 -6.39
CA GLY A 48 -9.50 2.16 -5.19
C GLY A 48 -10.52 3.28 -5.34
N GLY A 49 -10.81 3.66 -6.59
CA GLY A 49 -11.75 4.71 -6.96
C GLY A 49 -11.03 6.01 -7.31
N ILE A 50 -11.46 6.62 -8.41
CA ILE A 50 -10.90 7.85 -8.97
C ILE A 50 -11.87 8.99 -8.66
N ARG A 51 -11.40 10.03 -7.97
CA ARG A 51 -12.18 11.24 -7.76
C ARG A 51 -12.22 12.05 -9.06
N VAL A 52 -13.39 12.17 -9.66
CA VAL A 52 -13.59 12.87 -10.94
C VAL A 52 -14.22 14.25 -10.78
N GLY A 53 -14.63 14.63 -9.56
CA GLY A 53 -15.17 15.95 -9.30
C GLY A 53 -15.86 16.08 -7.96
N GLU A 54 -16.80 17.02 -7.90
CA GLU A 54 -17.60 17.35 -6.73
C GLU A 54 -19.07 17.55 -7.12
N VAL A 55 -19.97 17.14 -6.23
CA VAL A 55 -21.41 17.37 -6.32
C VAL A 55 -21.82 18.33 -5.22
N TYR A 56 -22.57 19.35 -5.60
CA TYR A 56 -23.05 20.40 -4.69
C TYR A 56 -24.52 20.16 -4.36
N GLU A 57 -24.84 20.03 -3.08
CA GLU A 57 -26.20 19.91 -2.56
C GLU A 57 -26.45 21.04 -1.54
N GLY A 58 -26.95 22.17 -2.03
CA GLY A 58 -27.11 23.39 -1.23
C GLY A 58 -25.76 23.93 -0.76
N GLN A 59 -25.50 23.83 0.55
CA GLN A 59 -24.24 24.24 1.20
C GLN A 59 -23.28 23.05 1.43
N ARG A 60 -23.66 21.83 1.03
CA ARG A 60 -22.84 20.62 1.20
C ARG A 60 -22.10 20.28 -0.09
N VAL A 61 -20.86 19.83 0.06
CA VAL A 61 -19.99 19.40 -1.05
C VAL A 61 -19.63 17.93 -0.85
N PHE A 62 -19.88 17.11 -1.86
CA PHE A 62 -19.57 15.67 -1.86
C PHE A 62 -18.60 15.33 -2.98
N PRO A 63 -17.61 14.44 -2.77
CA PRO A 63 -16.73 13.99 -3.84
C PRO A 63 -17.48 13.05 -4.81
N LEU A 64 -17.32 13.28 -6.11
CA LEU A 64 -17.77 12.34 -7.15
C LEU A 64 -16.64 11.36 -7.45
N VAL A 65 -16.90 10.06 -7.27
CA VAL A 65 -15.89 8.99 -7.42
C VAL A 65 -16.36 7.95 -8.43
N VAL A 66 -15.50 7.59 -9.38
CA VAL A 66 -15.68 6.48 -10.30
C VAL A 66 -14.89 5.28 -9.80
N ARG A 67 -15.51 4.11 -9.74
CA ARG A 67 -14.86 2.87 -9.29
C ARG A 67 -15.32 1.69 -10.12
N LEU A 68 -14.48 0.66 -10.22
CA LEU A 68 -14.90 -0.59 -10.85
C LEU A 68 -16.00 -1.28 -10.03
N PRO A 69 -16.88 -2.06 -10.68
CA PRO A 69 -17.82 -2.94 -9.98
C PRO A 69 -17.12 -3.86 -8.98
N GLU A 70 -17.79 -4.16 -7.86
CA GLU A 70 -17.22 -4.94 -6.74
C GLU A 70 -16.64 -6.30 -7.17
N ARG A 71 -17.35 -7.02 -8.04
CA ARG A 71 -16.91 -8.31 -8.63
C ARG A 71 -15.53 -8.31 -9.32
N PHE A 72 -14.95 -7.14 -9.59
CA PHE A 72 -13.62 -6.99 -10.21
C PHE A 72 -12.55 -6.55 -9.21
N ARG A 73 -12.89 -6.47 -7.92
CA ARG A 73 -12.08 -5.89 -6.85
C ARG A 73 -12.08 -6.73 -5.57
N GLU A 74 -12.81 -7.84 -5.55
CA GLU A 74 -12.97 -8.71 -4.38
C GLU A 74 -11.68 -9.48 -4.06
N ASP A 75 -10.93 -9.90 -5.08
CA ASP A 75 -9.74 -10.72 -4.94
C ASP A 75 -8.74 -10.49 -6.11
N PRO A 76 -7.49 -10.98 -5.97
CA PRO A 76 -6.46 -10.80 -7.01
C PRO A 76 -6.81 -11.41 -8.37
N ASP A 77 -7.52 -12.54 -8.42
CA ASP A 77 -7.93 -13.19 -9.68
C ASP A 77 -9.01 -12.36 -10.38
N ALA A 78 -9.94 -11.79 -9.61
CA ALA A 78 -10.94 -10.85 -10.10
C ALA A 78 -10.28 -9.59 -10.71
N ILE A 79 -9.25 -9.05 -10.04
CA ILE A 79 -8.46 -7.91 -10.55
C ILE A 79 -7.75 -8.31 -11.85
N ALA A 80 -7.11 -9.48 -11.88
CA ALA A 80 -6.41 -10.00 -13.06
C ALA A 80 -7.35 -10.21 -14.26
N SER A 81 -8.65 -10.44 -14.02
CA SER A 81 -9.68 -10.60 -15.05
C SER A 81 -10.21 -9.29 -15.64
N VAL A 82 -9.85 -8.14 -15.07
CA VAL A 82 -10.29 -6.81 -15.54
C VAL A 82 -9.90 -6.63 -16.99
N ARG A 83 -10.87 -6.23 -17.80
CA ARG A 83 -10.71 -6.07 -19.24
C ARG A 83 -10.34 -4.64 -19.60
N ILE A 84 -9.22 -4.48 -20.29
CA ILE A 84 -8.69 -3.21 -20.74
C ILE A 84 -8.86 -3.12 -22.27
N PRO A 85 -9.43 -2.03 -22.80
CA PRO A 85 -9.55 -1.83 -24.24
C PRO A 85 -8.16 -1.61 -24.86
N SER A 86 -7.89 -2.24 -26.00
CA SER A 86 -6.70 -1.96 -26.79
C SER A 86 -7.01 -1.02 -27.96
N SER A 87 -5.97 -0.35 -28.45
CA SER A 87 -6.07 0.49 -29.66
C SER A 87 -6.47 -0.30 -30.92
N GLU A 88 -6.26 -1.61 -30.93
CA GLU A 88 -6.67 -2.52 -32.01
C GLU A 88 -8.15 -2.97 -31.88
N GLY A 89 -8.89 -2.46 -30.89
CA GLY A 89 -10.30 -2.78 -30.65
C GLY A 89 -10.54 -4.11 -29.94
N ALA A 90 -9.47 -4.87 -29.63
CA ALA A 90 -9.55 -6.04 -28.79
C ALA A 90 -9.66 -5.63 -27.32
N SER A 91 -10.30 -6.46 -26.51
CA SER A 91 -10.36 -6.28 -25.06
C SER A 91 -9.48 -7.33 -24.41
N VAL A 92 -8.44 -6.88 -23.70
CA VAL A 92 -7.37 -7.72 -23.18
C VAL A 92 -7.47 -7.77 -21.66
N PRO A 93 -7.41 -8.96 -21.03
CA PRO A 93 -7.42 -9.05 -19.57
C PRO A 93 -6.12 -8.48 -18.98
N LEU A 94 -6.21 -7.90 -17.78
CA LEU A 94 -5.08 -7.31 -17.06
C LEU A 94 -3.93 -8.31 -16.89
N SER A 95 -4.22 -9.59 -16.64
CA SER A 95 -3.21 -10.66 -16.54
C SER A 95 -2.34 -10.84 -17.79
N SER A 96 -2.84 -10.45 -18.97
CA SER A 96 -2.06 -10.50 -20.21
C SER A 96 -1.16 -9.28 -20.38
N LEU A 97 -1.29 -8.25 -19.53
CA LEU A 97 -0.61 -6.96 -19.62
C LEU A 97 0.29 -6.67 -18.40
N ALA A 98 -0.05 -7.22 -17.24
CA ALA A 98 0.60 -6.99 -15.97
C ALA A 98 0.57 -8.26 -15.12
N ASP A 99 1.55 -8.38 -14.23
CA ASP A 99 1.58 -9.42 -13.21
C ASP A 99 0.89 -8.89 -11.93
N VAL A 100 -0.01 -9.69 -11.36
CA VAL A 100 -0.79 -9.35 -10.16
C VAL A 100 -0.37 -10.30 -9.06
N ASP A 101 0.35 -9.78 -8.07
CA ASP A 101 0.91 -10.57 -6.96
C ASP A 101 0.40 -10.05 -5.62
N THR A 102 0.24 -10.95 -4.65
CA THR A 102 -0.02 -10.57 -3.26
C THR A 102 1.23 -10.82 -2.43
N ALA A 103 1.72 -9.78 -1.78
CA ALA A 103 2.89 -9.87 -0.93
C ALA A 103 2.68 -9.06 0.37
N ASP A 104 3.36 -9.48 1.43
CA ASP A 104 3.45 -8.68 2.65
C ASP A 104 4.33 -7.47 2.38
N SER A 105 3.75 -6.28 2.52
CA SER A 105 4.46 -5.02 2.38
C SER A 105 4.68 -4.36 3.74
N ALA A 106 5.46 -3.28 3.72
CA ALA A 106 5.68 -2.50 4.91
C ALA A 106 4.40 -1.72 5.27
N SER A 107 3.84 -1.96 6.45
CA SER A 107 2.67 -1.24 6.96
C SER A 107 2.99 0.25 7.19
N THR A 108 4.22 0.56 7.60
CA THR A 108 4.68 1.93 7.86
C THR A 108 6.18 2.04 7.63
N ILE A 109 6.63 3.16 7.03
CA ILE A 109 8.06 3.44 6.83
C ILE A 109 8.45 4.71 7.60
N ASN A 110 8.96 4.53 8.82
CA ASN A 110 9.44 5.63 9.66
C ASN A 110 10.79 6.15 9.18
N ARG A 111 10.94 7.47 9.18
CA ARG A 111 12.17 8.17 8.79
C ARG A 111 12.47 9.32 9.73
N GLU A 112 13.74 9.47 10.07
CA GLU A 112 14.27 10.62 10.80
C GLU A 112 15.54 11.11 10.09
N TRP A 113 15.65 12.42 9.86
CA TRP A 113 16.74 13.03 9.09
C TRP A 113 17.00 12.35 7.72
N GLY A 114 15.92 11.88 7.07
CA GLY A 114 15.99 11.20 5.78
C GLY A 114 16.44 9.74 5.82
N ARG A 115 16.76 9.18 6.99
CA ARG A 115 17.16 7.78 7.17
C ARG A 115 16.01 6.95 7.71
N ARG A 116 15.86 5.72 7.23
CA ARG A 116 14.88 4.76 7.76
C ARG A 116 15.32 4.32 9.17
N LEU A 117 14.36 4.21 10.08
CA LEU A 117 14.59 3.68 11.43
C LEU A 117 13.45 2.77 11.86
N ILE A 118 13.72 1.95 12.87
CA ILE A 118 12.75 1.16 13.62
C ILE A 118 12.80 1.68 15.05
N ARG A 119 11.67 2.14 15.60
CA ARG A 119 11.65 2.60 16.99
C ARG A 119 11.37 1.41 17.91
N VAL A 120 12.21 1.28 18.93
CA VAL A 120 11.96 0.43 20.09
C VAL A 120 11.64 1.38 21.24
N GLN A 121 10.46 1.20 21.84
CA GLN A 121 9.99 1.99 22.96
C GLN A 121 9.91 1.08 24.18
N CYS A 122 10.22 1.63 25.35
CA CYS A 122 10.00 0.98 26.62
C CYS A 122 9.55 2.04 27.63
N ASN A 123 8.70 1.63 28.55
CA ASN A 123 8.43 2.39 29.75
C ASN A 123 9.47 2.01 30.81
N LEU A 124 9.68 2.92 31.77
CA LEU A 124 10.48 2.65 32.96
C LEU A 124 9.54 2.56 34.14
N GLY A 125 9.67 1.50 34.92
CA GLY A 125 8.99 1.37 36.22
C GLY A 125 9.67 2.24 37.28
N ASP A 126 9.97 1.66 38.44
CA ASP A 126 10.61 2.37 39.57
C ASP A 126 12.13 2.63 39.39
N ARG A 127 12.64 2.65 38.14
CA ARG A 127 14.07 2.75 37.84
C ARG A 127 14.46 4.15 37.34
N ASP A 128 15.62 4.63 37.78
CA ASP A 128 16.20 5.89 37.32
C ASP A 128 16.55 5.86 35.81
N PRO A 129 16.08 6.84 35.01
CA PRO A 129 16.35 6.90 33.58
C PRO A 129 17.84 7.01 33.22
N ALA A 130 18.64 7.74 33.98
CA ALA A 130 20.05 7.96 33.63
C ALA A 130 20.86 6.66 33.78
N SER A 131 20.67 5.96 34.89
CA SER A 131 21.29 4.66 35.17
C SER A 131 20.82 3.58 34.21
N PHE A 132 19.52 3.60 33.84
CA PHE A 132 18.98 2.69 32.82
C PHE A 132 19.63 2.92 31.45
N VAL A 133 19.74 4.18 31.00
CA VAL A 133 20.35 4.49 29.70
C VAL A 133 21.83 4.10 29.68
N ALA A 134 22.57 4.31 30.78
CA ALA A 134 23.97 3.91 30.88
C ALA A 134 24.13 2.39 30.72
N GLU A 135 23.32 1.58 31.41
CA GLU A 135 23.34 0.11 31.27
C GLU A 135 22.85 -0.34 29.88
N ALA A 136 21.87 0.36 29.29
CA ALA A 136 21.33 0.01 27.97
C ALA A 136 22.24 0.37 26.79
N GLN A 137 23.25 1.22 27.00
CA GLN A 137 24.23 1.61 26.00
C GLN A 137 25.47 0.71 25.97
N GLU A 138 25.70 -0.11 27.00
CA GLU A 138 26.70 -1.19 27.00
C GLU A 138 26.23 -2.41 26.20
#